data_AF-A0A2C9W202-F1
#
_entry.id   AF-A0A2C9W202-F1
#
_cell.length_a   1.000
_cell.length_b   1.000
_cell.length_c   1.000
_cell.angle_alpha   90.00
_cell.angle_beta   90.00
_cell.angle_gamma   90.00
#
_symmetry.space_group_name_H-M   'P 1'
#
loop_
_entity.id
_entity.type
_entity.pdbx_description
1 polymer ?
#
loop_
_entity_poly.entity_id
_entity_poly.type
_entity_poly.pdbx_seq_one_letter_code
_entity_poly.pdbx_strand_id
1 'polypeptide(L)'
;METIGVLMTCPMYSYLEQELEARFNLFKLWQQPSKADFLKTNQHKIKAIVGNTKIGADAELIDALSKLEFVASYSVGLDKIDLKKCEEKGIRVTNTPDVLTDDVADLAIGLILGVLRRICACDRHVRSGKWREADFKLTTKFEIAE
;
A
#
# COMPACT_ATOMS: atom_id res chain seq x y z
N MET A 1 -0.84 -18.78 -26.10
CA MET A 1 -0.20 -18.75 -24.76
C MET A 1 -1.29 -18.46 -23.76
N GLU A 2 -1.43 -19.26 -22.71
CA GLU A 2 -2.39 -18.98 -21.64
C GLU A 2 -1.93 -17.73 -20.88
N THR A 3 -2.76 -16.68 -20.86
CA THR A 3 -2.52 -15.49 -20.05
C THR A 3 -2.64 -15.81 -18.56
N ILE A 4 -1.59 -15.49 -17.80
CA ILE A 4 -1.54 -15.71 -16.35
C ILE A 4 -2.61 -14.86 -15.66
N GLY A 5 -3.37 -15.47 -14.76
CA GLY A 5 -4.36 -14.76 -13.93
C GLY A 5 -3.73 -14.08 -12.72
N VAL A 6 -3.98 -12.79 -12.58
CA VAL A 6 -3.47 -11.96 -11.48
C VAL A 6 -4.64 -11.38 -10.71
N LEU A 7 -4.68 -11.57 -9.39
CA LEU A 7 -5.67 -10.96 -8.50
C LEU A 7 -5.10 -9.71 -7.85
N MET A 8 -5.69 -8.54 -8.14
CA MET A 8 -5.39 -7.30 -7.44
C MET A 8 -6.40 -7.09 -6.30
N THR A 9 -5.91 -6.86 -5.08
CA THR A 9 -6.76 -6.90 -3.87
C THR A 9 -7.59 -5.64 -3.64
N CYS A 10 -7.11 -4.47 -4.05
CA CYS A 10 -7.79 -3.18 -3.92
C CYS A 10 -7.29 -2.20 -5.00
N PRO A 11 -8.01 -1.10 -5.28
CA PRO A 11 -7.48 -0.03 -6.11
C PRO A 11 -6.27 0.62 -5.42
N MET A 12 -5.11 0.59 -6.07
CA MET A 12 -3.85 1.10 -5.50
C MET A 12 -3.32 2.29 -6.29
N TYR A 13 -2.95 2.05 -7.55
CA TYR A 13 -2.36 3.03 -8.44
C TYR A 13 -2.80 2.74 -9.88
N SER A 14 -3.23 3.77 -10.61
CA SER A 14 -3.85 3.61 -11.94
C SER A 14 -2.87 3.05 -12.97
N TYR A 15 -1.61 3.48 -12.94
CA TYR A 15 -0.59 2.95 -13.82
C TYR A 15 -0.33 1.46 -13.56
N LEU A 16 -0.21 1.04 -12.30
CA LEU A 16 -0.04 -0.38 -11.96
C LEU A 16 -1.21 -1.22 -12.50
N GLU A 17 -2.45 -0.73 -12.34
CA GLU A 17 -3.63 -1.41 -12.87
C GLU A 17 -3.58 -1.55 -14.40
N GLN A 18 -3.32 -0.46 -15.13
CA GLN A 18 -3.21 -0.46 -16.60
C GLN A 18 -2.12 -1.41 -17.10
N GLU A 19 -0.96 -1.38 -16.44
CA GLU A 19 0.19 -2.22 -16.77
C GLU A 19 -0.04 -3.71 -16.49
N LEU A 20 -0.85 -4.02 -15.46
CA LEU A 20 -1.28 -5.39 -15.19
C LEU A 20 -2.33 -5.85 -16.20
N GLU A 21 -3.31 -5.02 -16.57
CA GLU A 21 -4.31 -5.33 -17.60
C GLU A 21 -3.68 -5.57 -18.97
N ALA A 22 -2.66 -4.81 -19.33
CA ALA A 22 -1.97 -4.95 -20.61
C ALA A 22 -1.16 -6.26 -20.72
N ARG A 23 -0.72 -6.84 -19.59
CA ARG A 23 0.20 -7.99 -19.55
C ARG A 23 -0.45 -9.29 -19.08
N PHE A 24 -1.52 -9.21 -18.30
CA PHE A 24 -2.11 -10.34 -17.58
C PHE A 24 -3.63 -10.34 -17.69
N ASN A 25 -4.23 -11.48 -17.35
CA ASN A 25 -5.67 -11.54 -17.11
C ASN A 25 -5.95 -11.01 -15.69
N LEU A 26 -6.24 -9.71 -15.58
CA LEU A 26 -6.40 -9.03 -14.29
C LEU A 26 -7.79 -9.26 -13.70
N PHE A 27 -7.81 -9.79 -12.48
CA PHE A 27 -8.99 -9.89 -11.64
C PHE A 27 -8.96 -8.80 -10.56
N LYS A 28 -10.04 -8.02 -10.46
CA LYS A 28 -10.16 -6.90 -9.52
C LYS A 28 -11.09 -7.29 -8.39
N LEU A 29 -10.55 -7.51 -7.19
CA LEU A 29 -11.32 -8.04 -6.06
C LEU A 29 -12.45 -7.10 -5.62
N TRP A 30 -12.23 -5.79 -5.68
CA TRP A 30 -13.20 -4.76 -5.27
C TRP A 30 -14.38 -4.59 -6.21
N GLN A 31 -14.33 -5.18 -7.41
CA GLN A 31 -15.44 -5.19 -8.36
C GLN A 31 -16.34 -6.43 -8.22
N GLN A 32 -15.97 -7.36 -7.33
CA GLN A 32 -16.70 -8.61 -7.16
C GLN A 32 -17.77 -8.44 -6.09
N PRO A 33 -19.05 -8.77 -6.38
CA PRO A 33 -20.14 -8.62 -5.42
C PRO A 33 -20.01 -9.57 -4.22
N SER A 34 -19.39 -10.74 -4.43
CA SER A 34 -19.13 -11.74 -3.40
C SER A 34 -17.70 -12.26 -3.57
N LYS A 35 -16.83 -11.98 -2.57
CA LYS A 35 -15.45 -12.51 -2.53
C LYS A 35 -15.46 -14.04 -2.57
N ALA A 36 -16.34 -14.67 -1.78
CA ALA A 36 -16.36 -16.12 -1.64
C ALA A 36 -16.72 -16.84 -2.96
N ASP A 37 -17.77 -16.40 -3.64
CA ASP A 37 -18.21 -17.02 -4.89
C ASP A 37 -17.22 -16.78 -6.02
N PHE A 38 -16.69 -15.55 -6.09
CA PHE A 38 -15.65 -15.19 -7.05
C PHE A 38 -14.41 -16.08 -6.91
N LEU A 39 -13.91 -16.28 -5.68
CA LEU A 39 -12.76 -17.13 -5.42
C LEU A 39 -13.04 -18.59 -5.78
N LYS A 40 -14.21 -19.13 -5.40
CA LYS A 40 -14.61 -20.50 -5.78
C LYS A 40 -14.62 -20.70 -7.29
N THR A 41 -15.14 -19.74 -8.06
CA THR A 41 -15.19 -19.83 -9.53
C THR A 41 -13.81 -19.68 -10.19
N ASN A 42 -12.89 -18.93 -9.58
CA ASN A 42 -11.60 -18.55 -10.19
C ASN A 42 -10.36 -19.16 -9.50
N GLN A 43 -10.53 -20.05 -8.52
CA GLN A 43 -9.46 -20.65 -7.70
C GLN A 43 -8.33 -21.33 -8.49
N HIS A 44 -8.61 -21.79 -9.72
CA HIS A 44 -7.63 -22.46 -10.58
C HIS A 44 -7.01 -21.53 -11.63
N LYS A 45 -7.55 -20.32 -11.80
CA LYS A 45 -7.12 -19.35 -12.82
C LYS A 45 -6.12 -18.34 -12.28
N ILE A 46 -6.20 -18.03 -10.98
CA ILE A 46 -5.34 -17.04 -10.34
C ILE A 46 -4.04 -17.70 -9.90
N LYS A 47 -2.93 -17.22 -10.45
CA LYS A 47 -1.57 -17.69 -10.11
C LYS A 47 -0.76 -16.67 -9.34
N ALA A 48 -1.15 -15.39 -9.37
CA ALA A 48 -0.49 -14.35 -8.61
C ALA A 48 -1.49 -13.44 -7.89
N ILE A 49 -1.09 -12.93 -6.72
CA ILE A 49 -1.77 -11.84 -6.02
C ILE A 49 -0.89 -10.60 -6.07
N VAL A 50 -1.51 -9.44 -6.27
CA VAL A 50 -0.92 -8.12 -6.03
C VAL A 50 -1.69 -7.45 -4.89
N GLY A 51 -1.03 -7.26 -3.75
CA GLY A 51 -1.59 -6.66 -2.54
C GLY A 51 -0.86 -5.38 -2.11
N ASN A 52 -1.27 -4.79 -0.98
CA ASN A 52 -0.57 -3.66 -0.34
C ASN A 52 -0.72 -3.69 1.19
N THR A 53 -0.36 -2.59 1.85
CA THR A 53 -0.47 -2.40 3.31
C THR A 53 -1.89 -2.49 3.87
N LYS A 54 -2.94 -2.39 3.04
CA LYS A 54 -4.34 -2.50 3.48
C LYS A 54 -4.86 -3.92 3.34
N ILE A 55 -4.69 -4.51 2.16
CA ILE A 55 -5.17 -5.86 1.84
C ILE A 55 -4.06 -6.62 1.13
N GLY A 56 -3.50 -7.61 1.81
CA GLY A 56 -2.47 -8.52 1.30
C GLY A 56 -3.05 -9.91 0.99
N ALA A 57 -2.32 -10.96 1.39
CA ALA A 57 -2.70 -12.35 1.20
C ALA A 57 -2.67 -13.09 2.54
N ASP A 58 -3.80 -13.11 3.26
CA ASP A 58 -3.97 -13.88 4.48
C ASP A 58 -4.11 -15.39 4.19
N ALA A 59 -4.09 -16.22 5.25
CA ALA A 59 -4.20 -17.67 5.13
C ALA A 59 -5.46 -18.11 4.39
N GLU A 60 -6.61 -17.46 4.63
CA GLU A 60 -7.88 -17.79 4.00
C GLU A 60 -7.82 -17.57 2.48
N LEU A 61 -7.28 -16.43 2.04
CA LEU A 61 -7.12 -16.13 0.62
C LEU A 61 -6.11 -17.06 -0.05
N ILE A 62 -5.01 -17.39 0.63
CA ILE A 62 -4.01 -18.35 0.13
C ILE A 62 -4.60 -19.76 0.00
N ASP A 63 -5.46 -20.18 0.93
CA ASP A 63 -6.14 -21.48 0.86
C ASP A 63 -7.22 -21.55 -0.22
N ALA A 64 -7.90 -20.44 -0.49
CA ALA A 64 -8.92 -20.36 -1.53
C ALA A 64 -8.36 -20.45 -2.96
N LEU A 65 -7.05 -20.26 -3.16
CA LEU A 65 -6.42 -20.19 -4.48
C LEU A 65 -5.47 -21.37 -4.72
N SER A 66 -6.04 -22.48 -5.17
CA SER A 66 -5.34 -23.76 -5.40
C SER A 66 -4.14 -23.73 -6.38
N LYS A 67 -4.04 -22.68 -7.21
CA LYS A 67 -2.97 -22.51 -8.21
C LYS A 67 -2.11 -21.28 -7.94
N LEU A 68 -2.17 -20.71 -6.74
CA LEU A 68 -1.35 -19.56 -6.35
C LEU A 68 0.13 -19.96 -6.32
N GLU A 69 0.96 -19.20 -7.01
CA GLU A 69 2.40 -19.42 -7.15
C GLU A 69 3.19 -18.20 -6.60
N PHE A 70 2.59 -17.00 -6.61
CA PHE A 70 3.29 -15.75 -6.33
C PHE A 70 2.43 -14.70 -5.61
N VAL A 71 3.03 -13.96 -4.68
CA VAL A 71 2.43 -12.78 -4.03
C VAL A 71 3.39 -11.60 -4.18
N ALA A 72 2.93 -10.53 -4.83
CA ALA A 72 3.65 -9.26 -4.93
C ALA A 72 2.98 -8.24 -3.99
N SER A 73 3.76 -7.60 -3.13
CA SER A 73 3.28 -6.50 -2.30
C SER A 73 3.70 -5.16 -2.87
N TYR A 74 2.73 -4.28 -3.13
CA TYR A 74 2.94 -2.86 -3.40
C TYR A 74 3.19 -2.11 -2.08
N SER A 75 4.24 -2.53 -1.38
CA SER A 75 4.70 -2.00 -0.09
C SER A 75 6.05 -2.61 0.28
N VAL A 76 6.76 -2.00 1.22
CA VAL A 76 7.91 -2.63 1.92
C VAL A 76 7.41 -3.63 2.96
N GLY A 77 6.50 -3.20 3.82
CA GLY A 77 5.93 -4.02 4.90
C GLY A 77 5.11 -5.19 4.36
N LEU A 78 5.22 -6.33 5.04
CA LEU A 78 4.62 -7.61 4.66
C LEU A 78 3.56 -8.09 5.66
N ASP A 79 3.16 -7.26 6.63
CA ASP A 79 2.28 -7.63 7.75
C ASP A 79 0.89 -8.15 7.33
N LYS A 80 0.49 -7.88 6.08
CA LYS A 80 -0.78 -8.33 5.50
C LYS A 80 -0.66 -9.62 4.68
N ILE A 81 0.52 -10.22 4.63
CA ILE A 81 0.78 -11.47 3.92
C ILE A 81 1.16 -12.53 4.96
N ASP A 82 0.47 -13.66 4.95
CA ASP A 82 0.84 -14.80 5.79
C ASP A 82 2.07 -15.49 5.18
N LEU A 83 3.25 -15.00 5.58
CA LEU A 83 4.53 -15.49 5.07
C LEU A 83 4.76 -16.97 5.40
N LYS A 84 4.29 -17.42 6.57
CA LYS A 84 4.41 -18.83 6.98
C LYS A 84 3.58 -19.73 6.07
N LYS A 85 2.34 -19.34 5.79
CA LYS A 85 1.48 -20.08 4.86
C LYS A 85 2.02 -20.07 3.44
N CYS A 86 2.59 -18.95 3.00
CA CYS A 86 3.28 -18.88 1.70
C CYS A 86 4.45 -19.87 1.64
N GLU A 87 5.30 -19.91 2.67
CA GLU A 87 6.42 -20.84 2.77
C GLU A 87 5.95 -22.31 2.75
N GLU A 88 4.95 -22.66 3.57
CA GLU A 88 4.37 -24.01 3.63
C GLU A 88 3.86 -24.51 2.27
N LYS A 89 3.37 -23.61 1.42
CA LYS A 89 2.85 -23.92 0.08
C LYS A 89 3.85 -23.69 -1.05
N GLY A 90 5.07 -23.25 -0.76
CA GLY A 90 6.06 -22.92 -1.79
C GLY A 90 5.70 -21.68 -2.64
N ILE A 91 4.87 -20.79 -2.11
CA ILE A 91 4.46 -19.54 -2.77
C ILE A 91 5.55 -18.49 -2.58
N ARG A 92 5.99 -17.89 -3.68
CA ARG A 92 7.02 -16.85 -3.65
C ARG A 92 6.41 -15.51 -3.25
N VAL A 93 7.15 -14.73 -2.46
CA VAL A 93 6.72 -13.40 -2.01
C VAL A 93 7.76 -12.36 -2.43
N THR A 94 7.30 -11.21 -2.92
CA THR A 94 8.13 -10.03 -3.18
C THR A 94 7.50 -8.77 -2.61
N ASN A 95 8.33 -7.78 -2.32
CA ASN A 95 7.95 -6.45 -1.85
C ASN A 95 8.71 -5.38 -2.67
N THR A 96 8.58 -4.11 -2.28
CA THR A 96 9.26 -2.98 -2.95
C THR A 96 10.26 -2.29 -2.00
N PRO A 97 11.38 -2.95 -1.61
CA PRO A 97 12.38 -2.37 -0.72
C PRO A 97 13.09 -1.19 -1.39
N ASP A 98 13.70 -0.35 -0.55
CA ASP A 98 14.61 0.76 -0.92
C ASP A 98 14.00 1.94 -1.68
N VAL A 99 13.08 1.72 -2.61
CA VAL A 99 12.55 2.75 -3.55
C VAL A 99 11.71 3.85 -2.89
N LEU A 100 11.33 3.68 -1.63
CA LEU A 100 10.52 4.64 -0.87
C LEU A 100 11.19 5.12 0.42
N THR A 101 12.46 4.73 0.65
CA THR A 101 13.21 5.07 1.86
C THR A 101 13.34 6.58 2.01
N ASP A 102 13.72 7.27 0.95
CA ASP A 102 13.97 8.72 0.98
C ASP A 102 12.67 9.51 1.18
N ASP A 103 11.60 9.19 0.45
CA ASP A 103 10.29 9.86 0.62
C ASP A 103 9.72 9.69 2.04
N VAL A 104 9.88 8.50 2.64
CA VAL A 104 9.44 8.27 4.02
C VAL A 104 10.31 9.04 5.02
N ALA A 105 11.62 9.12 4.79
CA ALA A 105 12.54 9.90 5.63
C ALA A 105 12.25 11.41 5.54
N ASP A 106 12.04 11.92 4.33
CA ASP A 106 11.68 13.32 4.09
C ASP A 106 10.38 13.68 4.79
N LEU A 107 9.37 12.80 4.73
CA LEU A 107 8.11 13.01 5.43
C LEU A 107 8.30 12.98 6.95
N ALA A 108 9.18 12.13 7.49
CA ALA A 108 9.47 12.09 8.92
C ALA A 108 10.06 13.44 9.41
N ILE A 109 11.05 13.98 8.69
CA ILE A 109 11.62 15.29 9.01
C ILE A 109 10.59 16.41 8.80
N GLY A 110 9.81 16.34 7.73
CA GLY A 110 8.70 17.26 7.45
C GLY A 110 7.65 17.30 8.58
N LEU A 111 7.31 16.14 9.13
CA LEU A 111 6.38 16.02 10.27
C LEU A 111 6.99 16.60 11.55
N ILE A 112 8.27 16.34 11.83
CA ILE A 112 8.98 16.93 12.99
C ILE A 112 8.92 18.46 12.92
N LEU A 113 9.31 19.04 11.78
CA LEU A 113 9.26 20.49 11.57
C LEU A 113 7.82 21.01 11.61
N GLY A 114 6.89 20.31 10.98
CA GLY A 114 5.47 20.65 10.93
C GLY A 114 4.85 20.78 12.33
N VAL A 115 5.21 19.87 13.24
CA VAL A 115 4.73 19.88 14.62
C VAL A 115 5.44 20.92 15.48
N LEU A 116 6.78 20.91 15.52
CA LEU A 116 7.57 21.78 16.40
C LEU A 116 7.45 23.26 16.00
N ARG A 117 7.52 23.55 14.70
CA ARG A 117 7.37 24.90 14.14
C ARG A 117 5.92 25.28 13.84
N ARG A 118 4.98 24.38 14.14
CA ARG A 118 3.52 24.60 14.01
C ARG A 118 3.11 25.03 12.60
N ILE A 119 3.81 24.57 11.56
CA ILE A 119 3.70 25.07 10.18
C ILE A 119 2.25 25.08 9.69
N CYS A 120 1.52 23.97 9.85
CA CYS A 120 0.13 23.89 9.42
C CYS A 120 -0.81 24.84 10.19
N ALA A 121 -0.50 25.15 11.45
CA ALA A 121 -1.27 26.12 12.23
C ALA A 121 -0.96 27.57 11.82
N CYS A 122 0.31 27.86 11.53
CA CYS A 122 0.75 29.15 11.00
C CYS A 122 0.12 29.42 9.62
N ASP A 123 0.12 28.43 8.70
CA ASP A 123 -0.55 28.54 7.39
C ASP A 123 -2.03 28.90 7.57
N ARG A 124 -2.76 28.20 8.45
CA ARG A 124 -4.16 28.53 8.76
C ARG A 124 -4.35 29.93 9.39
N HIS A 125 -3.43 30.37 10.24
CA HIS A 125 -3.45 31.72 10.83
C HIS A 125 -3.37 32.81 9.75
N VAL A 126 -2.46 32.65 8.79
CA VAL A 126 -2.32 33.57 7.66
C VAL A 126 -3.55 33.53 6.76
N ARG A 127 -4.00 32.33 6.36
CA ARG A 127 -5.18 32.16 5.47
C ARG A 127 -6.48 32.69 6.07
N SER A 128 -6.58 32.74 7.40
CA SER A 128 -7.74 33.32 8.10
C SER A 128 -7.66 34.84 8.28
N GLY A 129 -6.61 35.51 7.78
CA GLY A 129 -6.44 36.97 7.86
C GLY A 129 -5.90 37.49 9.20
N LYS A 130 -5.83 36.64 10.23
CA LYS A 130 -5.43 37.01 11.60
C LYS A 130 -4.02 37.57 11.72
N TRP A 131 -3.16 37.30 10.74
CA TRP A 131 -1.81 37.87 10.74
C TRP A 131 -1.81 39.41 10.60
N ARG A 132 -2.87 39.98 10.02
CA ARG A 132 -3.04 41.44 9.97
C ARG A 132 -3.30 42.05 11.34
N GLU A 133 -3.79 41.26 12.28
CA GLU A 133 -4.18 41.68 13.63
C GLU A 133 -3.05 41.44 14.62
N ALA A 134 -2.38 40.29 14.54
CA ALA A 134 -1.27 39.95 15.42
C ALA A 134 -0.35 38.87 14.82
N ASP A 135 0.91 38.91 15.27
CA ASP A 135 1.87 37.84 15.03
C ASP A 135 1.42 36.50 15.62
N PHE A 136 1.84 35.42 14.99
CA PHE A 136 1.66 34.08 15.56
C PHE A 136 2.64 33.87 16.72
N LYS A 137 2.21 33.14 17.75
CA LYS A 137 3.04 32.88 18.94
C LYS A 137 4.35 32.15 18.61
N LEU A 138 5.37 32.37 19.44
CA LEU A 138 6.65 31.67 19.33
C LEU A 138 6.47 30.14 19.40
N THR A 139 7.35 29.42 18.69
CA THR A 139 7.29 27.97 18.49
C THR A 139 8.58 27.30 18.96
N THR A 140 8.59 25.96 18.98
CA THR A 140 9.72 25.18 19.48
C THR A 140 10.76 24.98 18.39
N LYS A 141 12.03 25.32 18.66
CA LYS A 141 13.16 25.01 17.76
C LYS A 141 13.31 23.49 17.63
N PHE A 142 13.61 23.02 16.42
CA PHE A 142 14.09 21.65 16.22
C PHE A 142 15.62 21.66 16.36
N GLU A 143 16.13 20.81 17.23
CA GLU A 143 17.56 20.54 17.38
C GLU A 143 17.75 19.04 17.60
N ILE A 144 18.77 18.49 16.94
CA ILE A 144 19.26 17.15 17.23
C ILE A 144 20.32 17.35 18.30
N ALA A 145 20.05 16.86 19.52
CA ALA A 145 21.03 16.89 20.59
C ALA A 145 22.20 15.95 20.21
N GLU A 146 23.42 16.47 20.27
CA GLU A 146 24.66 15.67 20.25
C GLU A 146 24.96 15.07 21.62
#